data_AF-A0A9D9DPL2-F1
#
_entry.id   AF-A0A9D9DPL2-F1
#
_cell.length_a   1.000
_cell.length_b   1.000
_cell.length_c   1.000
_cell.angle_alpha   90.00
_cell.angle_beta   90.00
_cell.angle_gamma   90.00
#
_symmetry.space_group_name_H-M   'P 1'
#
loop_
_entity.id
_entity.type
_entity.pdbx_description
1 polymer ?
#
loop_
_entity_poly.entity_id
_entity_poly.type
_entity_poly.pdbx_seq_one_letter_code
_entity_poly.pdbx_strand_id
1 'polypeptide(L)'
;MFYVIKNNNLYEYGDNVNRAWEYPAEAKELSGVDVATFEENRDKYAISDGLLVDISNTEEYLAAAAAKVKGTRISEIKEELNALDLKCIRALREGGTDDDGVPYLEKFQAEISELRAELNSLQ
;
A
#
# COMPACT_ATOMS: atom_id res chain seq x y z
N MET A 1 -17.24 -2.19 8.44
CA MET A 1 -17.32 -2.13 9.92
C MET A 1 -16.38 -1.03 10.34
N PHE A 2 -16.81 -0.08 11.16
CA PHE A 2 -15.99 1.07 11.54
C PHE A 2 -15.67 0.97 13.05
N TYR A 3 -14.81 1.84 13.55
CA TYR A 3 -14.51 1.96 14.98
C TYR A 3 -14.35 3.43 15.37
N VAL A 4 -14.45 3.74 16.66
CA VAL A 4 -14.24 5.08 17.23
C VAL A 4 -13.26 5.01 18.38
N ILE A 5 -12.36 5.98 18.46
CA ILE A 5 -11.44 6.16 19.60
C ILE A 5 -11.96 7.28 20.48
N LYS A 6 -12.15 7.00 21.77
CA LYS A 6 -12.55 8.00 22.77
C LYS A 6 -11.89 7.70 24.09
N ASN A 7 -11.35 8.73 24.76
CA ASN A 7 -10.67 8.59 26.05
C ASN A 7 -9.59 7.50 26.07
N ASN A 8 -8.85 7.34 24.95
CA ASN A 8 -7.83 6.31 24.77
C ASN A 8 -8.34 4.86 24.79
N ASN A 9 -9.62 4.64 24.48
CA ASN A 9 -10.22 3.30 24.30
C ASN A 9 -10.83 3.19 22.89
N LEU A 10 -10.87 1.97 22.35
CA LEU A 10 -11.52 1.65 21.07
C LEU A 10 -12.94 1.12 21.28
N TYR A 11 -13.86 1.54 20.42
CA TYR A 11 -15.25 1.09 20.42
C TYR A 11 -15.69 0.69 19.01
N GLU A 12 -16.54 -0.33 18.91
CA GLU A 12 -17.11 -0.81 17.65
C GLU A 12 -18.14 0.19 17.07
N TYR A 13 -18.14 0.43 15.75
CA TYR A 13 -19.07 1.34 15.05
C TYR A 13 -19.82 0.63 13.91
N GLY A 14 -21.15 0.78 13.94
CA GLY A 14 -22.16 0.45 12.92
C GLY A 14 -23.30 1.49 12.98
N ASP A 15 -24.50 1.20 12.44
CA ASP A 15 -25.70 2.09 12.34
C ASP A 15 -26.05 2.94 13.60
N ASN A 16 -25.45 2.64 14.73
CA ASN A 16 -25.63 3.25 16.04
C ASN A 16 -24.59 4.35 16.37
N VAL A 17 -24.19 5.19 15.41
CA VAL A 17 -23.26 6.32 15.62
C VAL A 17 -23.68 7.22 16.78
N ASN A 18 -24.99 7.40 16.94
CA ASN A 18 -25.55 8.21 18.01
C ASN A 18 -25.39 7.57 19.40
N ARG A 19 -25.43 6.23 19.51
CA ARG A 19 -25.52 5.58 20.83
C ARG A 19 -24.24 5.58 21.63
N ALA A 20 -23.05 5.51 21.03
CA ALA A 20 -21.81 5.58 21.84
C ALA A 20 -21.56 6.98 22.43
N TRP A 21 -22.10 8.02 21.78
CA TRP A 21 -22.02 9.40 22.25
C TRP A 21 -23.14 9.75 23.23
N GLU A 22 -24.35 9.24 22.99
CA GLU A 22 -25.54 9.48 23.82
C GLU A 22 -25.67 8.49 25.01
N TYR A 23 -25.12 7.27 24.88
CA TYR A 23 -25.23 6.14 25.83
C TYR A 23 -23.90 5.38 26.00
N PRO A 24 -22.86 6.00 26.58
CA PRO A 24 -21.53 5.39 26.73
C PRO A 24 -21.51 4.08 27.54
N ALA A 25 -22.51 3.84 28.41
CA ALA A 25 -22.63 2.60 29.19
C ALA A 25 -23.01 1.36 28.35
N GLU A 26 -23.57 1.57 27.15
CA GLU A 26 -23.98 0.49 26.23
C GLU A 26 -22.96 0.27 25.10
N ALA A 27 -21.91 1.09 25.03
CA ALA A 27 -20.87 0.98 24.01
C ALA A 27 -20.00 -0.25 24.28
N LYS A 28 -19.85 -1.12 23.27
CA LYS A 28 -18.97 -2.28 23.35
C LYS A 28 -17.53 -1.83 23.11
N GLU A 29 -16.73 -1.83 24.18
CA GLU A 29 -15.30 -1.59 24.10
C GLU A 29 -14.61 -2.76 23.41
N LEU A 30 -13.78 -2.46 22.42
CA LEU A 30 -12.92 -3.42 21.75
C LEU A 30 -11.65 -3.58 22.58
N SER A 31 -11.33 -4.82 22.94
CA SER A 31 -10.14 -5.17 23.73
C SER A 31 -9.25 -6.14 22.94
N GLY A 32 -7.99 -6.28 23.37
CA GLY A 32 -7.01 -7.20 22.77
C GLY A 32 -5.67 -6.54 22.43
N VAL A 33 -5.65 -5.24 22.14
CA VAL A 33 -4.43 -4.46 21.90
C VAL A 33 -4.64 -3.01 22.35
N ASP A 34 -3.55 -2.32 22.68
CA ASP A 34 -3.61 -0.90 23.03
C ASP A 34 -3.87 -0.02 21.80
N VAL A 35 -4.46 1.15 22.04
CA VAL A 35 -4.88 2.08 20.99
C VAL A 35 -3.72 2.56 20.12
N ALA A 36 -2.53 2.78 20.70
CA ALA A 36 -1.37 3.25 19.95
C ALA A 36 -0.89 2.18 18.97
N THR A 37 -0.74 0.93 19.43
CA THR A 37 -0.37 -0.22 18.59
C THR A 37 -1.41 -0.46 17.49
N PHE A 38 -2.70 -0.35 17.81
CA PHE A 38 -3.78 -0.48 16.83
C PHE A 38 -3.72 0.61 15.76
N GLU A 39 -3.51 1.87 16.15
CA GLU A 39 -3.42 3.02 15.25
C GLU A 39 -2.26 2.90 14.25
N GLU A 40 -1.12 2.38 14.70
CA GLU A 40 0.07 2.18 13.84
C GLU A 40 -0.10 1.00 12.87
N ASN A 41 -0.93 0.01 13.22
CA ASN A 41 -1.04 -1.26 12.49
C ASN A 41 -2.49 -1.61 12.13
N ARG A 42 -3.31 -0.60 11.86
CA ARG A 42 -4.77 -0.73 11.67
C ARG A 42 -5.17 -1.82 10.69
N ASP A 43 -4.39 -2.02 9.63
CA ASP A 43 -4.65 -3.01 8.58
C ASP A 43 -4.43 -4.46 9.03
N LYS A 44 -3.68 -4.69 10.11
CA LYS A 44 -3.36 -6.02 10.65
C LYS A 44 -4.40 -6.56 11.63
N TYR A 45 -5.39 -5.76 12.01
CA TYR A 45 -6.38 -6.16 13.00
C TYR A 45 -7.78 -6.21 12.39
N ALA A 46 -8.52 -7.26 12.73
CA ALA A 46 -9.94 -7.38 12.43
C ALA A 46 -10.76 -7.49 13.72
N ILE A 47 -12.02 -7.06 13.66
CA ILE A 47 -12.96 -7.20 14.77
C ILE A 47 -13.66 -8.56 14.63
N SER A 48 -13.50 -9.43 15.63
CA SER A 48 -14.23 -10.71 15.74
C SER A 48 -14.78 -10.85 17.15
N ASP A 49 -16.09 -11.08 17.28
CA ASP A 49 -16.81 -11.20 18.56
C ASP A 49 -16.62 -10.03 19.55
N GLY A 50 -16.23 -8.85 19.05
CA GLY A 50 -15.91 -7.65 19.84
C GLY A 50 -14.50 -7.62 20.40
N LEU A 51 -13.60 -8.44 19.85
CA LEU A 51 -12.17 -8.42 20.12
C LEU A 51 -11.41 -7.97 18.87
N LEU A 52 -10.31 -7.25 19.09
CA LEU A 52 -9.32 -6.99 18.04
C LEU A 52 -8.41 -8.22 17.94
N VAL A 53 -8.53 -8.91 16.82
CA VAL A 53 -7.73 -10.10 16.51
C VAL A 53 -6.70 -9.74 15.45
N ASP A 54 -5.44 -10.08 15.71
CA ASP A 54 -4.37 -9.93 14.73
C ASP A 54 -4.58 -10.94 13.59
N ILE A 55 -4.80 -10.41 12.39
CA ILE A 55 -4.99 -11.17 11.15
C ILE A 55 -3.74 -11.18 10.28
N SER A 56 -2.62 -10.61 10.74
CA SER A 56 -1.39 -10.48 9.94
C SER A 56 -0.83 -11.81 9.42
N ASN A 57 -1.10 -12.91 10.12
CA ASN A 57 -0.67 -14.26 9.74
C ASN A 57 -1.74 -15.05 8.98
N THR A 58 -2.89 -14.46 8.69
CA THR A 58 -3.94 -15.14 7.89
C THR A 58 -3.54 -15.18 6.42
N GLU A 59 -3.88 -16.28 5.74
CA GLU A 59 -3.60 -16.44 4.31
C GLU A 59 -4.24 -15.31 3.48
N GLU A 60 -5.45 -14.87 3.87
CA GLU A 60 -6.18 -13.79 3.22
C GLU A 60 -5.44 -12.44 3.32
N TYR A 61 -4.97 -12.08 4.52
CA TYR A 61 -4.19 -10.84 4.70
C TYR A 61 -2.86 -10.90 3.96
N LEU A 62 -2.14 -12.01 4.05
CA LEU A 62 -0.86 -12.19 3.35
C LEU A 62 -1.03 -12.11 1.83
N ALA A 63 -2.09 -12.71 1.28
CA ALA A 63 -2.41 -12.62 -0.13
C ALA A 63 -2.77 -11.18 -0.56
N ALA A 64 -3.58 -10.47 0.24
CA ALA A 64 -3.94 -9.08 -0.02
C ALA A 64 -2.72 -8.14 0.07
N ALA A 65 -1.86 -8.33 1.07
CA ALA A 65 -0.62 -7.59 1.24
C ALA A 65 0.34 -7.82 0.06
N ALA A 66 0.52 -9.08 -0.36
CA ALA A 66 1.32 -9.42 -1.52
C ALA A 66 0.76 -8.79 -2.81
N ALA A 67 -0.57 -8.83 -3.00
CA ALA A 67 -1.23 -8.19 -4.14
C ALA A 67 -1.05 -6.67 -4.13
N LYS A 68 -1.11 -6.03 -2.96
CA LYS A 68 -0.86 -4.59 -2.81
C LYS A 68 0.59 -4.24 -3.17
N VAL A 69 1.57 -4.97 -2.65
CA VAL A 69 2.99 -4.77 -2.98
C VAL A 69 3.24 -4.95 -4.47
N LYS A 70 2.70 -6.03 -5.06
CA LYS A 70 2.75 -6.28 -6.51
C LYS A 70 2.14 -5.12 -7.29
N GLY A 71 0.97 -4.63 -6.88
CA GLY A 71 0.29 -3.47 -7.49
C GLY A 71 1.11 -2.19 -7.41
N THR A 72 1.73 -1.89 -6.25
CA THR A 72 2.62 -0.74 -6.08
C THR A 72 3.81 -0.83 -7.03
N ARG A 73 4.51 -1.98 -7.08
CA ARG A 73 5.67 -2.15 -7.97
C ARG A 73 5.30 -2.01 -9.45
N ILE A 74 4.14 -2.54 -9.86
CA ILE A 74 3.61 -2.34 -11.22
C ILE A 74 3.38 -0.86 -11.52
N SER A 75 2.90 -0.07 -10.55
CA SER A 75 2.69 1.37 -10.72
C SER A 75 4.03 2.10 -10.88
N GLU A 76 5.00 1.81 -10.02
CA GLU A 76 6.36 2.38 -10.08
C GLU A 76 7.02 2.10 -11.42
N ILE A 77 7.00 0.84 -11.89
CA ILE A 77 7.56 0.47 -13.19
C ILE A 77 6.91 1.27 -14.33
N LYS A 78 5.60 1.50 -14.29
CA LYS A 78 4.92 2.30 -15.33
C LYS A 78 5.34 3.77 -15.30
N GLU A 79 5.57 4.34 -14.13
CA GLU A 79 6.10 5.71 -13.98
C GLU A 79 7.54 5.80 -14.48
N GLU A 80 8.39 4.84 -14.12
CA GLU A 80 9.77 4.74 -14.59
C GLU A 80 9.84 4.62 -16.12
N LEU A 81 9.01 3.77 -16.73
CA LEU A 81 8.91 3.62 -18.18
C LEU A 81 8.51 4.93 -18.87
N ASN A 82 7.52 5.65 -18.33
CA ASN A 82 7.12 6.94 -18.88
C ASN A 82 8.24 7.99 -18.79
N ALA A 83 9.00 8.00 -17.68
CA ALA A 83 10.16 8.87 -17.54
C ALA A 83 11.27 8.52 -18.55
N LEU A 84 11.49 7.22 -18.81
CA LEU A 84 12.46 6.76 -19.80
C LEU A 84 12.04 7.09 -21.24
N ASP A 85 10.76 7.01 -21.57
CA ASP A 85 10.25 7.42 -22.88
C ASP A 85 10.56 8.90 -23.16
N LEU A 86 10.38 9.78 -22.17
CA LEU A 86 10.76 11.20 -22.28
C LEU A 86 12.27 11.39 -22.47
N LYS A 87 13.08 10.61 -21.76
CA LYS A 87 14.55 10.63 -21.91
C LYS A 87 14.98 10.13 -23.29
N CYS A 88 14.32 9.11 -23.84
CA CYS A 88 14.55 8.61 -25.20
C CYS A 88 14.25 9.67 -26.26
N ILE A 89 13.12 10.39 -26.15
CA ILE A 89 12.78 11.50 -27.07
C ILE A 89 13.87 12.56 -27.05
N ARG A 90 14.36 12.91 -25.85
CA ARG A 90 15.45 13.87 -25.69
C ARG A 90 16.76 13.35 -26.28
N ALA A 91 17.13 12.11 -26.01
CA ALA A 91 18.34 11.48 -26.55
C ALA A 91 18.29 11.37 -28.09
N LEU A 92 17.13 11.11 -28.69
CA LEU A 92 16.95 11.13 -30.14
C LEU A 92 17.18 12.52 -30.74
N ARG A 93 16.84 13.59 -30.01
CA ARG A 93 17.00 14.97 -30.46
C ARG A 93 18.41 15.51 -30.24
N GLU A 94 18.94 15.31 -29.05
CA GLU A 94 20.19 15.94 -28.58
C GLU A 94 21.40 15.03 -28.77
N GLY A 95 21.19 13.72 -28.91
CA GLY A 95 22.26 12.74 -28.92
C GLY A 95 23.01 12.68 -27.60
N GLY A 96 24.26 12.24 -27.66
CA GLY A 96 25.17 12.19 -26.53
C GLY A 96 25.43 10.78 -25.99
N THR A 97 26.46 10.70 -25.16
CA THR A 97 26.95 9.47 -24.54
C THR A 97 27.12 9.70 -23.05
N ASP A 98 27.04 8.63 -22.25
CA ASP A 98 27.43 8.67 -20.85
C ASP A 98 28.96 8.68 -20.66
N ASP A 99 29.41 8.66 -19.41
CA ASP A 99 30.82 8.74 -19.03
C ASP A 99 31.64 7.54 -19.57
N ASP A 100 30.98 6.41 -19.84
CA ASP A 100 31.57 5.20 -20.41
C ASP A 100 31.55 5.22 -21.96
N GLY A 101 31.00 6.27 -22.57
CA GLY A 101 30.90 6.43 -24.02
C GLY A 101 29.71 5.70 -24.65
N VAL A 102 28.76 5.19 -23.86
CA VAL A 102 27.56 4.49 -24.36
C VAL A 102 26.52 5.53 -24.80
N PRO A 103 25.92 5.40 -26.00
CA PRO A 103 24.84 6.28 -26.42
C PRO A 103 23.68 6.26 -25.43
N TYR A 104 23.23 7.44 -24.98
CA TYR A 104 22.13 7.52 -24.00
C TYR A 104 20.87 6.79 -24.46
N LEU A 105 20.59 6.80 -25.77
CA LEU A 105 19.47 6.09 -26.34
C LEU A 105 19.55 4.56 -26.12
N GLU A 106 20.73 3.97 -26.32
CA GLU A 106 20.96 2.54 -26.12
C GLU A 106 20.79 2.18 -24.64
N LYS A 107 21.35 2.99 -23.76
CA LYS A 107 21.20 2.84 -22.31
C LYS A 107 19.74 2.84 -21.87
N PHE A 108 18.98 3.86 -22.25
CA PHE A 108 17.57 3.96 -21.85
C PHE A 108 16.71 2.84 -22.47
N GLN A 109 17.03 2.39 -23.68
CA GLN A 109 16.34 1.25 -24.30
C GLN A 109 16.62 -0.08 -23.57
N ALA A 110 17.84 -0.27 -23.06
CA ALA A 110 18.17 -1.41 -22.21
C ALA A 110 17.36 -1.37 -20.90
N GLU A 111 17.35 -0.23 -20.20
CA GLU A 111 16.56 -0.02 -18.97
C GLU A 111 15.05 -0.26 -19.21
N ILE A 112 14.49 0.23 -20.32
CA ILE A 112 13.10 -0.04 -20.73
C ILE A 112 12.85 -1.53 -20.91
N SER A 113 13.79 -2.26 -21.52
CA SER A 113 13.64 -3.69 -21.80
C SER A 113 13.63 -4.51 -20.51
N GLU A 114 14.50 -4.17 -19.55
CA GLU A 114 14.54 -4.79 -18.22
C GLU A 114 13.24 -4.53 -17.45
N LEU A 115 12.78 -3.28 -17.41
CA LEU A 115 11.53 -2.92 -16.73
C LEU A 115 10.30 -3.57 -17.35
N ARG A 116 10.26 -3.75 -18.68
CA ARG A 116 9.19 -4.50 -19.35
C ARG A 116 9.24 -5.99 -19.03
N ALA A 117 10.44 -6.57 -18.91
CA ALA A 117 10.60 -7.96 -18.50
C ALA A 117 10.13 -8.17 -17.05
N GLU A 118 10.47 -7.24 -16.15
CA GLU A 118 9.97 -7.24 -14.77
C GLU A 118 8.45 -7.07 -14.72
N LEU A 119 7.90 -6.11 -15.48
CA LEU A 119 6.45 -5.92 -15.55
C LEU A 119 5.72 -7.18 -16.01
N ASN A 120 6.26 -7.89 -17.00
CA ASN A 120 5.69 -9.14 -17.52
C ASN A 120 5.78 -10.28 -16.51
N SER A 121 6.83 -10.36 -15.68
CA SER A 121 6.93 -11.38 -14.63
C SER A 121 5.99 -11.10 -13.46
N LEU A 122 5.63 -9.82 -13.27
CA LEU A 122 4.64 -9.35 -12.32
C LEU A 122 3.22 -9.29 -12.91
N GLN A 123 2.92 -9.87 -14.07
CA GLN A 123 1.54 -10.02 -14.56
C GLN A 123 1.06 -11.43 -14.24
#